data_AF-A0A952R925-F1
#
_entry.id   AF-A0A952R925-F1
#
_cell.length_a   1.000
_cell.length_b   1.000
_cell.length_c   1.000
_cell.angle_alpha   90.00
_cell.angle_beta   90.00
_cell.angle_gamma   90.00
#
_symmetry.space_group_name_H-M   'P 1'
#
loop_
_entity.id
_entity.type
_entity.pdbx_description
1 polymer ?
#
loop_
_entity_poly.entity_id
_entity_poly.type
_entity_poly.pdbx_seq_one_letter_code
_entity_poly.pdbx_strand_id
1 'polypeptide(L)'
;MSKSPPRPHVLRHYYEDTWHGRGYTVDTFVDATFDEFFWIRKLCFPGTTLRRAAANSYIPRFQALVDELPPDPPKASPQLRRHAHVARSKCSVYGAAPGIPTVTSLPPQVDLQQLALPIDIELLIVDRVKESTGWEALRGLTELRDVACVLLGSTPDVWLGDTVSVTELSLTDCGPSIEDLLLAACSAQTLAFSSGRRWLDLSALRKHQDLRELHFSSPLIRGVACLRGLKLQRLSLGAVEPDDELFGTLAQLSERLEVVRLGSTATFSPTKLPTLPKLRQLSVTGYPEHQAEWIEYAVSHPHAHFEFPAPASDEPSASVQEIYRGVDILRLQKRRKVEFTIEADVASLREGYDGSNGDLEDELRPLARQAKMKVRWGSEADTLVASASDVATCRWVIDQALGRQTHSG
;
A
#
# COMPACT_ATOMS: atom_id res chain seq x y z
N MET A 1 -36.86 9.29 -9.48
CA MET A 1 -35.72 10.23 -9.31
C MET A 1 -34.68 9.89 -10.35
N SER A 2 -34.08 10.92 -10.95
CA SER A 2 -33.40 10.85 -12.25
C SER A 2 -32.41 9.68 -12.37
N LYS A 3 -32.57 8.86 -13.42
CA LYS A 3 -31.57 7.87 -13.86
C LYS A 3 -30.42 8.51 -14.64
N SER A 4 -30.53 9.81 -14.94
CA SER A 4 -29.62 10.51 -15.83
C SER A 4 -28.45 11.12 -15.07
N PRO A 5 -27.24 11.07 -15.64
CA PRO A 5 -26.07 11.73 -15.05
C PRO A 5 -26.27 13.25 -14.97
N PRO A 6 -25.52 13.93 -14.08
CA PRO A 6 -25.56 15.39 -13.97
C PRO A 6 -25.13 16.05 -15.27
N ARG A 7 -25.61 17.28 -15.49
CA ARG A 7 -25.21 18.06 -16.65
C ARG A 7 -23.67 18.24 -16.65
N PRO A 8 -22.98 18.16 -17.80
CA PRO A 8 -21.52 18.20 -17.87
C PRO A 8 -20.87 19.40 -17.16
N HIS A 9 -21.50 20.58 -17.20
CA HIS A 9 -20.97 21.78 -16.53
C HIS A 9 -21.04 21.70 -14.99
N VAL A 10 -22.07 21.04 -14.43
CA VAL A 10 -22.18 20.82 -12.97
C VAL A 10 -21.06 19.89 -12.51
N LEU A 11 -20.84 18.80 -13.26
CA LEU A 11 -19.80 17.83 -12.95
C LEU A 11 -18.39 18.42 -13.13
N ARG A 12 -18.18 19.27 -14.15
CA ARG A 12 -16.95 20.03 -14.33
C ARG A 12 -16.65 20.92 -13.14
N HIS A 13 -17.60 21.77 -12.75
CA HIS A 13 -17.42 22.70 -11.63
C HIS A 13 -17.10 21.94 -10.33
N TYR A 14 -17.76 20.80 -10.12
CA TYR A 14 -17.42 19.90 -9.01
C TYR A 14 -15.96 19.44 -9.02
N TYR A 15 -15.43 18.97 -10.16
CA TYR A 15 -14.03 18.53 -10.24
C TYR A 15 -13.02 19.68 -10.21
N GLU A 16 -13.36 20.86 -10.73
CA GLU A 16 -12.54 22.06 -10.61
C GLU A 16 -12.38 22.47 -9.14
N ASP A 17 -13.48 22.48 -8.38
CA ASP A 17 -13.48 22.86 -6.96
C ASP A 17 -12.87 21.80 -6.05
N THR A 18 -13.03 20.51 -6.38
CA THR A 18 -12.50 19.41 -5.56
C THR A 18 -11.09 18.97 -5.92
N TRP A 19 -10.48 19.61 -6.93
CA TRP A 19 -9.08 19.37 -7.29
C TRP A 19 -8.16 19.55 -6.08
N HIS A 20 -7.23 18.62 -5.89
CA HIS A 20 -6.36 18.50 -4.70
C HIS A 20 -7.09 18.11 -3.41
N GLY A 21 -8.25 17.46 -3.52
CA GLY A 21 -9.05 17.08 -2.36
C GLY A 21 -9.63 18.30 -1.63
N ARG A 22 -9.71 19.44 -2.30
CA ARG A 22 -10.43 20.61 -1.80
C ARG A 22 -11.90 20.21 -1.59
N GLY A 23 -12.51 20.75 -0.54
CA GLY A 23 -13.95 20.59 -0.36
C GLY A 23 -14.70 21.36 -1.43
N TYR A 24 -15.90 20.90 -1.80
CA TYR A 24 -16.83 21.72 -2.57
C TYR A 24 -17.49 22.77 -1.68
N THR A 25 -17.89 23.89 -2.27
CA THR A 25 -18.57 25.00 -1.60
C THR A 25 -20.04 25.07 -2.02
N VAL A 26 -20.76 26.09 -1.53
CA VAL A 26 -22.13 26.37 -2.00
C VAL A 26 -22.12 26.74 -3.49
N ASP A 27 -21.08 27.45 -3.95
CA ASP A 27 -20.96 27.93 -5.33
C ASP A 27 -20.77 26.79 -6.33
N THR A 28 -20.13 25.69 -5.92
CA THR A 28 -19.94 24.47 -6.74
C THR A 28 -21.26 23.95 -7.35
N PHE A 29 -22.36 24.12 -6.61
CA PHE A 29 -23.67 23.59 -6.94
C PHE A 29 -24.73 24.70 -7.10
N VAL A 30 -24.32 25.96 -7.30
CA VAL A 30 -25.24 27.11 -7.39
C VAL A 30 -26.34 26.90 -8.43
N ASP A 31 -26.01 26.27 -9.57
CA ASP A 31 -26.93 25.98 -10.67
C ASP A 31 -27.40 24.52 -10.74
N ALA A 32 -26.99 23.69 -9.77
CA ALA A 32 -27.33 22.28 -9.73
C ALA A 32 -28.72 22.05 -9.13
N THR A 33 -29.42 21.05 -9.63
CA THR A 33 -30.62 20.50 -8.98
C THR A 33 -30.24 19.59 -7.81
N PHE A 34 -31.19 19.31 -6.90
CA PHE A 34 -30.94 18.38 -5.81
C PHE A 34 -30.66 16.96 -6.32
N ASP A 35 -31.29 16.53 -7.41
CA ASP A 35 -31.04 15.23 -8.05
C ASP A 35 -29.58 15.13 -8.52
N GLU A 36 -29.02 16.19 -9.13
CA GLU A 36 -27.63 16.22 -9.57
C GLU A 36 -26.65 16.21 -8.40
N PHE A 37 -26.92 17.01 -7.37
CA PHE A 37 -26.14 17.01 -6.13
C PHE A 37 -26.16 15.64 -5.46
N PHE A 38 -27.35 15.04 -5.30
CA PHE A 38 -27.51 13.72 -4.71
C PHE A 38 -26.78 12.66 -5.52
N TRP A 39 -26.86 12.74 -6.84
CA TRP A 39 -26.19 11.81 -7.73
C TRP A 39 -24.67 11.86 -7.52
N ILE A 40 -24.07 13.06 -7.45
CA ILE A 40 -22.63 13.22 -7.20
C ILE A 40 -22.28 12.69 -5.79
N ARG A 41 -23.08 13.02 -4.77
CA ARG A 41 -22.89 12.48 -3.41
C ARG A 41 -22.95 10.96 -3.36
N LYS A 42 -23.83 10.35 -4.17
CA LYS A 42 -23.97 8.89 -4.25
C LYS A 42 -22.81 8.24 -4.99
N LEU A 43 -22.19 8.91 -5.96
CA LEU A 43 -20.92 8.46 -6.53
C LEU A 43 -19.80 8.44 -5.48
N CYS A 44 -19.62 9.54 -4.74
CA CYS A 44 -18.59 9.62 -3.69
C CYS A 44 -18.85 8.63 -2.56
N PHE A 45 -20.11 8.44 -2.20
CA PHE A 45 -20.54 7.67 -1.03
C PHE A 45 -21.77 6.81 -1.39
N PRO A 46 -21.59 5.59 -1.92
CA PRO A 46 -22.69 4.74 -2.42
C PRO A 46 -23.81 4.44 -1.41
N GLY A 47 -23.48 4.46 -0.11
CA GLY A 47 -24.44 4.29 0.98
C GLY A 47 -25.25 5.53 1.35
N THR A 48 -25.09 6.65 0.64
CA THR A 48 -25.81 7.89 0.92
C THR A 48 -27.28 7.80 0.49
N THR A 49 -28.18 8.03 1.44
CA THR A 49 -29.61 8.19 1.19
C THR A 49 -29.92 9.63 0.78
N LEU A 50 -31.11 9.85 0.20
CA LEU A 50 -31.58 11.19 -0.15
C LEU A 50 -31.62 12.11 1.07
N ARG A 51 -32.21 11.62 2.18
CA ARG A 51 -32.32 12.39 3.41
C ARG A 51 -30.96 12.73 4.00
N ARG A 52 -29.99 11.81 3.95
CA ARG A 52 -28.61 12.06 4.41
C ARG A 52 -27.87 13.03 3.51
N ALA A 53 -28.10 13.01 2.20
CA ALA A 53 -27.55 14.01 1.28
C ALA A 53 -28.11 15.40 1.57
N ALA A 54 -29.43 15.52 1.75
CA ALA A 54 -30.08 16.78 2.13
C ALA A 54 -29.58 17.30 3.49
N ALA A 55 -29.55 16.44 4.50
CA ALA A 55 -29.16 16.81 5.87
C ALA A 55 -27.71 17.28 5.98
N ASN A 56 -26.82 16.67 5.19
CA ASN A 56 -25.39 17.01 5.15
C ASN A 56 -25.05 18.03 4.05
N SER A 57 -26.04 18.65 3.43
CA SER A 57 -25.83 19.71 2.43
C SER A 57 -25.54 21.04 3.11
N TYR A 58 -24.53 21.77 2.62
CA TYR A 58 -24.28 23.17 2.99
C TYR A 58 -25.17 24.17 2.24
N ILE A 59 -26.02 23.67 1.32
CA ILE A 59 -26.84 24.48 0.43
C ILE A 59 -28.26 24.57 1.02
N PRO A 60 -28.70 25.76 1.48
CA PRO A 60 -29.94 25.89 2.25
C PRO A 60 -31.17 25.31 1.56
N ARG A 61 -31.31 25.51 0.24
CA ARG A 61 -32.45 24.98 -0.54
C ARG A 61 -32.50 23.45 -0.59
N PHE A 62 -31.37 22.77 -0.42
CA PHE A 62 -31.33 21.30 -0.36
C PHE A 62 -31.54 20.80 1.07
N GLN A 63 -31.02 21.52 2.07
CA GLN A 63 -31.21 21.19 3.46
C GLN A 63 -32.68 21.29 3.89
N ALA A 64 -33.44 22.21 3.31
CA ALA A 64 -34.89 22.32 3.52
C ALA A 64 -35.67 21.04 3.14
N LEU A 65 -35.13 20.18 2.26
CA LEU A 65 -35.78 18.94 1.84
C LEU A 65 -35.73 17.82 2.90
N VAL A 66 -34.96 17.98 3.98
CA VAL A 66 -34.79 16.94 5.02
C VAL A 66 -36.13 16.51 5.62
N ASP A 67 -37.02 17.47 5.84
CA ASP A 67 -38.33 17.24 6.48
C ASP A 67 -39.33 16.56 5.53
N GLU A 68 -39.11 16.68 4.22
CA GLU A 68 -39.94 16.09 3.17
C GLU A 68 -39.51 14.66 2.78
N LEU A 69 -38.30 14.24 3.17
CA LEU A 69 -37.69 12.99 2.76
C LEU A 69 -37.90 11.84 3.77
N PRO A 70 -38.05 10.58 3.29
CA PRO A 70 -38.27 9.43 4.14
C PRO A 70 -37.10 9.21 5.11
N PRO A 71 -37.36 8.68 6.32
CA PRO A 71 -36.32 8.40 7.31
C PRO A 71 -35.31 7.38 6.77
N ASP A 72 -34.06 7.50 7.22
CA ASP A 72 -33.00 6.56 6.88
C ASP A 72 -33.33 5.14 7.36
N PRO A 73 -32.96 4.09 6.59
CA PRO A 73 -33.07 2.72 7.07
C PRO A 73 -32.19 2.53 8.33
N PRO A 74 -32.61 1.65 9.26
CA PRO A 74 -31.82 1.39 10.46
C PRO A 74 -30.42 0.89 10.07
N LYS A 75 -29.40 1.42 10.74
CA LYS A 75 -28.02 0.97 10.54
C LYS A 75 -27.90 -0.49 10.98
N ALA A 76 -27.38 -1.36 10.11
CA ALA A 76 -26.97 -2.69 10.53
C ALA A 76 -25.86 -2.54 11.58
N SER A 77 -26.07 -3.09 12.78
CA SER A 77 -25.02 -3.14 13.79
C SER A 77 -23.92 -4.09 13.31
N PRO A 78 -22.66 -3.64 13.21
CA PRO A 78 -21.56 -4.56 12.92
C PRO A 78 -21.49 -5.59 14.06
N GLN A 79 -21.50 -6.88 13.72
CA GLN A 79 -21.24 -7.93 14.69
C GLN A 79 -19.75 -7.88 15.10
N LEU A 80 -19.48 -7.89 16.39
CA LEU A 80 -18.12 -7.93 16.92
C LEU A 80 -17.52 -9.33 16.66
N ARG A 81 -16.45 -9.39 15.88
CA ARG A 81 -15.69 -10.63 15.61
C ARG A 81 -14.88 -11.07 16.84
N ARG A 82 -14.71 -12.37 17.03
CA ARG A 82 -13.75 -12.92 18.00
C ARG A 82 -12.34 -12.63 17.52
N HIS A 83 -11.53 -11.95 18.33
CA HIS A 83 -10.20 -11.52 17.92
C HIS A 83 -9.13 -11.70 18.99
N ALA A 84 -7.92 -12.03 18.55
CA ALA A 84 -6.72 -12.04 19.36
C ALA A 84 -5.80 -10.88 18.96
N HIS A 85 -5.28 -10.18 19.95
CA HIS A 85 -4.30 -9.10 19.77
C HIS A 85 -3.06 -9.42 20.60
N VAL A 86 -1.96 -9.63 19.89
CA VAL A 86 -0.63 -9.91 20.39
C VAL A 86 0.23 -8.65 20.23
N ALA A 87 0.64 -8.05 21.33
CA ALA A 87 1.49 -6.87 21.33
C ALA A 87 2.64 -7.03 22.32
N ARG A 88 3.73 -6.27 22.14
CA ARG A 88 4.94 -6.35 22.99
C ARG A 88 4.68 -6.41 24.50
N SER A 89 3.64 -5.75 25.00
CA SER A 89 3.32 -5.72 26.42
C SER A 89 2.20 -6.69 26.85
N LYS A 90 1.44 -7.28 25.92
CA LYS A 90 0.26 -8.09 26.27
C LYS A 90 -0.20 -9.01 25.14
N CYS A 91 -0.71 -10.19 25.50
CA CYS A 91 -1.61 -10.97 24.65
C CYS A 91 -3.01 -10.87 25.23
N SER A 92 -3.95 -10.37 24.43
CA SER A 92 -5.36 -10.22 24.81
C SER A 92 -6.27 -10.88 23.78
N VAL A 93 -7.21 -11.69 24.25
CA VAL A 93 -8.25 -12.28 23.43
C VAL A 93 -9.59 -11.68 23.84
N TYR A 94 -10.29 -11.10 22.88
CA TYR A 94 -11.58 -10.42 23.09
C TYR A 94 -12.72 -11.20 22.43
N GLY A 95 -13.87 -11.26 23.10
CA GLY A 95 -15.01 -12.08 22.64
C GLY A 95 -14.93 -13.56 23.03
N ALA A 96 -13.91 -13.92 23.83
CA ALA A 96 -13.76 -15.23 24.43
C ALA A 96 -14.66 -15.41 25.66
N ALA A 97 -15.02 -16.66 25.96
CA ALA A 97 -15.66 -17.02 27.22
C ALA A 97 -14.77 -16.63 28.42
N PRO A 98 -15.34 -16.28 29.59
CA PRO A 98 -14.56 -15.99 30.79
C PRO A 98 -13.67 -17.20 31.15
N GLY A 99 -12.35 -16.99 31.17
CA GLY A 99 -11.36 -18.02 31.50
C GLY A 99 -10.12 -18.07 30.60
N ILE A 100 -10.06 -17.33 29.49
CA ILE A 100 -8.84 -17.25 28.68
C ILE A 100 -7.85 -16.29 29.36
N PRO A 101 -6.63 -16.73 29.70
CA PRO A 101 -5.66 -15.90 30.39
C PRO A 101 -5.20 -14.74 29.49
N THR A 102 -5.45 -13.51 29.94
CA THR A 102 -4.77 -12.32 29.41
C THR A 102 -3.31 -12.38 29.89
N VAL A 103 -2.37 -12.62 28.98
CA VAL A 103 -0.94 -12.59 29.32
C VAL A 103 -0.53 -11.11 29.40
N THR A 104 -0.23 -10.63 30.60
CA THR A 104 0.01 -9.19 30.88
C THR A 104 1.46 -8.75 30.67
N SER A 105 2.35 -9.64 30.25
CA SER A 105 3.71 -9.29 29.82
C SER A 105 4.24 -10.32 28.83
N LEU A 106 4.47 -9.91 27.58
CA LEU A 106 5.18 -10.73 26.60
C LEU A 106 6.66 -10.37 26.57
N PRO A 107 7.56 -11.34 26.28
CA PRO A 107 8.94 -11.03 25.97
C PRO A 107 9.03 -10.17 24.70
N PRO A 108 10.16 -9.47 24.46
CA PRO A 108 10.38 -8.71 23.22
C PRO A 108 10.39 -9.61 21.96
N GLN A 109 10.65 -10.90 22.15
CA GLN A 109 10.52 -11.97 21.17
C GLN A 109 9.23 -12.74 21.46
N VAL A 110 8.42 -12.99 20.43
CA VAL A 110 7.14 -13.70 20.58
C VAL A 110 7.12 -14.94 19.69
N ASP A 111 6.90 -16.10 20.30
CA ASP A 111 6.62 -17.34 19.60
C ASP A 111 5.10 -17.58 19.58
N LEU A 112 4.48 -17.48 18.41
CA LEU A 112 3.04 -17.64 18.24
C LEU A 112 2.54 -19.04 18.60
N GLN A 113 3.39 -20.07 18.49
CA GLN A 113 3.04 -21.44 18.87
C GLN A 113 2.90 -21.59 20.39
N GLN A 114 3.63 -20.80 21.17
CA GLN A 114 3.60 -20.85 22.63
C GLN A 114 2.46 -20.02 23.24
N LEU A 115 1.79 -19.17 22.46
CA LEU A 115 0.71 -18.29 22.94
C LEU A 115 -0.62 -19.01 23.21
N ALA A 116 -0.75 -20.30 22.85
CA ALA A 116 -1.97 -21.09 23.02
C ALA A 116 -3.23 -20.35 22.51
N LEU A 117 -3.14 -19.77 21.31
CA LEU A 117 -4.24 -19.04 20.69
C LEU A 117 -5.48 -19.95 20.51
N PRO A 118 -6.70 -19.46 20.78
CA PRO A 118 -7.91 -20.25 20.56
C PRO A 118 -8.08 -20.58 19.08
N ILE A 119 -8.48 -21.82 18.78
CA ILE A 119 -8.67 -22.32 17.41
C ILE A 119 -9.73 -21.55 16.61
N ASP A 120 -10.66 -20.89 17.30
CA ASP A 120 -11.84 -20.22 16.77
C ASP A 120 -11.69 -18.70 16.64
N ILE A 121 -10.46 -18.16 16.69
CA ILE A 121 -10.25 -16.73 16.42
C ILE A 121 -10.45 -16.42 14.94
N GLU A 122 -11.18 -15.33 14.66
CA GLU A 122 -11.43 -14.89 13.28
C GLU A 122 -10.43 -13.83 12.81
N LEU A 123 -9.86 -13.07 13.74
CA LEU A 123 -8.89 -12.00 13.48
C LEU A 123 -7.69 -12.13 14.42
N LEU A 124 -6.49 -12.16 13.83
CA LEU A 124 -5.22 -12.06 14.53
C LEU A 124 -4.55 -10.72 14.23
N ILE A 125 -4.22 -9.96 15.28
CA ILE A 125 -3.42 -8.73 15.18
C ILE A 125 -2.09 -8.96 15.91
N VAL A 126 -0.97 -8.74 15.24
CA VAL A 126 0.37 -8.75 15.83
C VAL A 126 0.99 -7.35 15.69
N ASP A 127 1.23 -6.66 16.81
CA ASP A 127 1.60 -5.24 16.83
C ASP A 127 2.88 -4.99 17.65
N ARG A 128 3.83 -4.23 17.08
CA ARG A 128 5.05 -3.71 17.73
C ARG A 128 5.93 -4.80 18.35
N VAL A 129 5.95 -6.00 17.77
CA VAL A 129 6.83 -7.09 18.20
C VAL A 129 8.15 -6.99 17.46
N LYS A 130 9.27 -7.00 18.20
CA LYS A 130 10.59 -6.83 17.59
C LYS A 130 10.98 -8.05 16.75
N GLU A 131 10.75 -9.24 17.29
CA GLU A 131 11.09 -10.51 16.65
C GLU A 131 9.97 -11.51 16.90
N SER A 132 9.53 -12.22 15.87
CA SER A 132 8.44 -13.20 15.99
C SER A 132 8.75 -14.52 15.29
N THR A 133 8.36 -15.63 15.90
CA THR A 133 8.56 -17.00 15.42
C THR A 133 7.27 -17.82 15.58
N GLY A 134 7.29 -19.08 15.11
CA GLY A 134 6.18 -20.02 15.32
C GLY A 134 4.94 -19.72 14.48
N TRP A 135 5.11 -19.04 13.33
CA TRP A 135 4.04 -18.67 12.42
C TRP A 135 3.28 -19.88 11.83
N GLU A 136 3.81 -21.09 11.98
CA GLU A 136 3.12 -22.35 11.68
C GLU A 136 1.84 -22.52 12.52
N ALA A 137 1.75 -21.84 13.67
CA ALA A 137 0.57 -21.82 14.52
C ALA A 137 -0.68 -21.34 13.78
N LEU A 138 -0.53 -20.51 12.74
CA LEU A 138 -1.65 -20.04 11.92
C LEU A 138 -2.44 -21.20 11.30
N ARG A 139 -1.77 -22.32 10.97
CA ARG A 139 -2.45 -23.51 10.39
C ARG A 139 -3.41 -24.18 11.36
N GLY A 140 -3.19 -24.00 12.67
CA GLY A 140 -4.04 -24.53 13.72
C GLY A 140 -5.31 -23.73 13.96
N LEU A 141 -5.48 -22.55 13.33
CA LEU A 141 -6.58 -21.62 13.56
C LEU A 141 -7.63 -21.79 12.46
N THR A 142 -8.63 -22.65 12.68
CA THR A 142 -9.56 -23.09 11.63
C THR A 142 -10.56 -22.03 11.20
N GLU A 143 -10.86 -21.05 12.05
CA GLU A 143 -11.80 -19.96 11.75
C GLU A 143 -11.09 -18.64 11.36
N LEU A 144 -9.75 -18.66 11.22
CA LEU A 144 -8.98 -17.46 10.93
C LEU A 144 -9.36 -16.88 9.56
N ARG A 145 -9.82 -15.62 9.56
CA ARG A 145 -10.19 -14.88 8.36
C ARG A 145 -9.25 -13.72 8.08
N ASP A 146 -8.76 -13.06 9.12
CA ASP A 146 -7.99 -11.83 8.95
C ASP A 146 -6.70 -11.89 9.75
N VAL A 147 -5.61 -11.46 9.13
CA VAL A 147 -4.29 -11.30 9.78
C VAL A 147 -3.80 -9.88 9.54
N ALA A 148 -3.50 -9.17 10.62
CA ALA A 148 -2.93 -7.83 10.57
C ALA A 148 -1.62 -7.78 11.36
N CYS A 149 -0.56 -7.31 10.70
CA CYS A 149 0.76 -7.15 11.27
C CYS A 149 1.17 -5.68 11.20
N VAL A 150 1.62 -5.13 12.32
CA VAL A 150 1.99 -3.72 12.42
C VAL A 150 3.32 -3.59 13.16
N LEU A 151 4.29 -2.88 12.55
CA LEU A 151 5.59 -2.58 13.19
C LEU A 151 6.31 -3.84 13.70
N LEU A 152 6.38 -4.88 12.87
CA LEU A 152 7.12 -6.11 13.16
C LEU A 152 8.56 -5.98 12.68
N GLY A 153 9.54 -6.35 13.51
CA GLY A 153 10.96 -6.20 13.16
C GLY A 153 11.47 -7.30 12.22
N SER A 154 11.86 -8.47 12.74
CA SER A 154 12.38 -9.57 11.91
C SER A 154 11.82 -10.93 12.32
N THR A 155 11.96 -11.91 11.43
CA THR A 155 11.77 -13.34 11.70
C THR A 155 13.00 -14.09 11.25
N PRO A 156 13.48 -15.11 11.98
CA PRO A 156 14.43 -16.06 11.43
C PRO A 156 13.83 -16.71 10.16
N ASP A 157 14.70 -17.03 9.20
CA ASP A 157 14.33 -17.68 7.95
C ASP A 157 13.72 -19.06 8.22
N VAL A 158 12.40 -19.13 8.22
CA VAL A 158 11.66 -20.38 8.42
C VAL A 158 10.65 -20.53 7.29
N TRP A 159 10.77 -21.63 6.55
CA TRP A 159 9.81 -21.97 5.51
C TRP A 159 8.50 -22.48 6.12
N LEU A 160 7.43 -21.71 5.97
CA LEU A 160 6.10 -22.04 6.49
C LEU A 160 5.32 -23.06 5.64
N GLY A 161 5.95 -23.96 4.89
CA GLY A 161 5.28 -25.14 4.31
C GLY A 161 3.98 -24.82 3.55
N ASP A 162 2.86 -25.43 4.00
CA ASP A 162 1.52 -25.28 3.41
C ASP A 162 0.89 -23.90 3.61
N THR A 163 0.16 -23.43 2.60
CA THR A 163 -0.45 -22.09 2.54
C THR A 163 -1.70 -21.97 3.42
N VAL A 164 -1.77 -20.92 4.24
CA VAL A 164 -2.94 -20.53 5.05
C VAL A 164 -3.87 -19.64 4.21
N SER A 165 -5.13 -20.03 4.06
CA SER A 165 -6.12 -19.21 3.33
C SER A 165 -6.80 -18.21 4.27
N VAL A 166 -6.70 -16.93 3.95
CA VAL A 166 -7.32 -15.83 4.70
C VAL A 166 -8.20 -14.97 3.78
N THR A 167 -9.16 -14.25 4.35
CA THR A 167 -9.90 -13.20 3.64
C THR A 167 -9.02 -11.96 3.48
N GLU A 168 -8.42 -11.48 4.56
CA GLU A 168 -7.61 -10.27 4.58
C GLU A 168 -6.23 -10.51 5.18
N LEU A 169 -5.20 -10.02 4.50
CA LEU A 169 -3.84 -9.90 5.03
C LEU A 169 -3.40 -8.43 4.97
N SER A 170 -3.06 -7.86 6.11
CA SER A 170 -2.58 -6.49 6.23
C SER A 170 -1.19 -6.46 6.88
N LEU A 171 -0.24 -5.81 6.22
CA LEU A 171 1.15 -5.66 6.67
C LEU A 171 1.48 -4.16 6.68
N THR A 172 1.74 -3.59 7.85
CA THR A 172 2.05 -2.16 7.98
C THR A 172 3.38 -1.98 8.69
N ASP A 173 4.33 -1.35 8.00
CA ASP A 173 5.68 -1.05 8.49
C ASP A 173 6.35 -2.28 9.11
N CYS A 174 6.17 -3.45 8.48
CA CYS A 174 6.83 -4.69 8.87
C CYS A 174 8.20 -4.78 8.20
N GLY A 175 9.14 -5.46 8.86
CA GLY A 175 10.45 -5.68 8.29
C GLY A 175 10.41 -6.71 7.15
N PRO A 176 11.44 -6.68 6.28
CA PRO A 176 11.44 -7.44 5.05
C PRO A 176 11.13 -8.94 5.18
N SER A 177 11.83 -9.61 6.09
CA SER A 177 11.71 -11.05 6.32
C SER A 177 10.28 -11.48 6.66
N ILE A 178 9.56 -10.68 7.44
CA ILE A 178 8.16 -10.94 7.82
C ILE A 178 7.22 -10.78 6.62
N GLU A 179 7.42 -9.73 5.82
CA GLU A 179 6.60 -9.51 4.63
C GLU A 179 6.75 -10.67 3.65
N ASP A 180 7.99 -11.06 3.35
CA ASP A 180 8.28 -12.16 2.42
C ASP A 180 7.75 -13.50 2.95
N LEU A 181 7.88 -13.74 4.26
CA LEU A 181 7.32 -14.89 4.94
C LEU A 181 5.79 -14.98 4.78
N LEU A 182 5.07 -13.91 5.12
CA LEU A 182 3.61 -13.91 5.12
C LEU A 182 3.03 -13.90 3.70
N LEU A 183 3.67 -13.23 2.75
CA LEU A 183 3.31 -13.32 1.32
C LEU A 183 3.55 -14.72 0.75
N ALA A 184 4.57 -15.45 1.23
CA ALA A 184 4.83 -16.81 0.80
C ALA A 184 3.90 -17.85 1.45
N ALA A 185 3.44 -17.58 2.68
CA ALA A 185 2.71 -18.51 3.55
C ALA A 185 1.19 -18.33 3.53
N CYS A 186 0.68 -17.18 3.12
CA CYS A 186 -0.75 -16.91 3.09
C CYS A 186 -1.29 -16.80 1.65
N SER A 187 -2.57 -17.12 1.48
CA SER A 187 -3.35 -16.78 0.29
C SER A 187 -4.54 -15.92 0.72
N ALA A 188 -4.64 -14.72 0.18
CA ALA A 188 -5.60 -13.70 0.62
C ALA A 188 -6.52 -13.22 -0.52
N GLN A 189 -7.73 -12.79 -0.19
CA GLN A 189 -8.64 -12.12 -1.13
C GLN A 189 -8.41 -10.60 -1.14
N THR A 190 -8.07 -10.04 0.01
CA THR A 190 -7.66 -8.66 0.20
C THR A 190 -6.25 -8.64 0.78
N LEU A 191 -5.36 -7.90 0.12
CA LEU A 191 -3.98 -7.75 0.55
C LEU A 191 -3.63 -6.26 0.61
N ALA A 192 -3.20 -5.81 1.79
CA ALA A 192 -2.76 -4.43 2.01
C ALA A 192 -1.35 -4.43 2.60
N PHE A 193 -0.42 -3.72 1.96
CA PHE A 193 0.94 -3.55 2.48
C PHE A 193 1.42 -2.10 2.41
N SER A 194 1.84 -1.58 3.55
CA SER A 194 2.60 -0.34 3.68
C SER A 194 4.00 -0.72 4.11
N SER A 195 4.94 -0.76 3.17
CA SER A 195 6.32 -1.10 3.47
C SER A 195 7.17 0.16 3.57
N GLY A 196 8.14 0.15 4.48
CA GLY A 196 9.22 1.15 4.48
C GLY A 196 10.20 0.94 3.31
N ARG A 197 10.16 -0.22 2.62
CA ARG A 197 11.05 -0.53 1.51
C ARG A 197 10.82 0.42 0.34
N ARG A 198 11.91 0.90 -0.26
CA ARG A 198 11.82 1.72 -1.49
C ARG A 198 11.50 0.91 -2.74
N TRP A 199 11.54 -0.41 -2.67
CA TRP A 199 11.17 -1.26 -3.78
C TRP A 199 10.44 -2.52 -3.33
N LEU A 200 9.60 -3.06 -4.21
CA LEU A 200 8.85 -4.29 -3.98
C LEU A 200 8.79 -5.15 -5.25
N ASP A 201 8.99 -6.45 -5.11
CA ASP A 201 8.72 -7.42 -6.18
C ASP A 201 7.36 -8.10 -6.01
N LEU A 202 6.46 -7.83 -6.95
CA LEU A 202 5.12 -8.42 -6.98
C LEU A 202 5.10 -9.87 -7.44
N SER A 203 6.24 -10.45 -7.82
CA SER A 203 6.35 -11.87 -8.18
C SER A 203 5.92 -12.81 -7.04
N ALA A 204 6.05 -12.38 -5.79
CA ALA A 204 5.56 -13.09 -4.60
C ALA A 204 4.04 -13.31 -4.63
N LEU A 205 3.28 -12.46 -5.31
CA LEU A 205 1.81 -12.52 -5.36
C LEU A 205 1.25 -13.68 -6.20
N ARG A 206 2.10 -14.43 -6.92
CA ARG A 206 1.65 -15.55 -7.79
C ARG A 206 0.82 -16.61 -7.07
N LYS A 207 0.99 -16.75 -5.75
CA LYS A 207 0.25 -17.72 -4.93
C LYS A 207 -1.17 -17.25 -4.58
N HIS A 208 -1.48 -15.96 -4.70
CA HIS A 208 -2.76 -15.38 -4.30
C HIS A 208 -3.80 -15.43 -5.44
N GLN A 209 -4.16 -16.64 -5.90
CA GLN A 209 -5.00 -16.82 -7.10
C GLN A 209 -6.42 -16.23 -6.97
N ASP A 210 -6.91 -16.05 -5.75
CA ASP A 210 -8.21 -15.47 -5.44
C ASP A 210 -8.13 -14.01 -4.98
N LEU A 211 -6.99 -13.36 -5.16
CA LEU A 211 -6.81 -11.94 -4.84
C LEU A 211 -7.75 -11.07 -5.68
N ARG A 212 -8.57 -10.27 -5.00
CA ARG A 212 -9.53 -9.32 -5.57
C ARG A 212 -9.16 -7.88 -5.27
N GLU A 213 -8.56 -7.63 -4.12
CA GLU A 213 -8.19 -6.28 -3.68
C GLU A 213 -6.71 -6.24 -3.32
N LEU A 214 -5.97 -5.35 -3.96
CA LEU A 214 -4.55 -5.13 -3.72
C LEU A 214 -4.33 -3.65 -3.41
N HIS A 215 -3.79 -3.36 -2.22
CA HIS A 215 -3.38 -2.02 -1.84
C HIS A 215 -1.93 -1.99 -1.41
N PHE A 216 -1.15 -1.10 -2.01
CA PHE A 216 0.17 -0.80 -1.51
C PHE A 216 0.73 0.53 -1.92
N SER A 217 1.83 0.91 -1.26
CA SER A 217 2.63 2.08 -1.59
C SER A 217 4.10 1.69 -1.63
N SER A 218 4.76 1.88 -2.78
CA SER A 218 6.21 1.72 -2.90
C SER A 218 6.70 2.50 -4.11
N PRO A 219 7.81 3.25 -4.01
CA PRO A 219 8.27 4.08 -5.11
C PRO A 219 8.87 3.31 -6.28
N LEU A 220 9.25 2.04 -6.07
CA LEU A 220 9.71 1.16 -7.14
C LEU A 220 8.99 -0.19 -7.08
N ILE A 221 8.50 -0.65 -8.22
CA ILE A 221 7.80 -1.92 -8.32
C ILE A 221 8.45 -2.77 -9.39
N ARG A 222 8.61 -4.06 -9.09
CA ARG A 222 9.04 -5.08 -10.03
C ARG A 222 7.99 -6.16 -10.17
N GLY A 223 8.08 -6.90 -11.27
CA GLY A 223 7.21 -8.03 -11.52
C GLY A 223 5.74 -7.63 -11.71
N VAL A 224 5.46 -6.40 -12.16
CA VAL A 224 4.09 -5.90 -12.38
C VAL A 224 3.29 -6.82 -13.30
N ALA A 225 3.94 -7.45 -14.28
CA ALA A 225 3.34 -8.47 -15.13
C ALA A 225 2.68 -9.65 -14.36
N CYS A 226 3.09 -9.93 -13.13
CA CYS A 226 2.47 -10.93 -12.25
C CYS A 226 0.98 -10.66 -12.02
N LEU A 227 0.59 -9.38 -11.95
CA LEU A 227 -0.79 -8.98 -11.68
C LEU A 227 -1.76 -9.43 -12.79
N ARG A 228 -1.27 -9.65 -14.02
CA ARG A 228 -2.09 -10.07 -15.18
C ARG A 228 -2.83 -11.39 -14.93
N GLY A 229 -2.24 -12.29 -14.14
CA GLY A 229 -2.80 -13.59 -13.78
C GLY A 229 -3.85 -13.55 -12.66
N LEU A 230 -4.01 -12.41 -11.98
CA LEU A 230 -4.86 -12.29 -10.79
C LEU A 230 -6.29 -11.86 -11.14
N LYS A 231 -7.23 -12.05 -10.21
CA LYS A 231 -8.66 -11.71 -10.36
C LYS A 231 -9.00 -10.34 -9.76
N LEU A 232 -8.09 -9.38 -9.90
CA LEU A 232 -8.20 -8.07 -9.28
C LEU A 232 -9.43 -7.30 -9.76
N GLN A 233 -10.19 -6.79 -8.79
CA GLN A 233 -11.29 -5.84 -8.95
C GLN A 233 -10.92 -4.48 -8.39
N ARG A 234 -10.03 -4.43 -7.40
CA ARG A 234 -9.55 -3.19 -6.80
C ARG A 234 -8.04 -3.18 -6.74
N LEU A 235 -7.46 -2.11 -7.25
CA LEU A 235 -6.01 -1.93 -7.31
C LEU A 235 -5.66 -0.52 -6.83
N SER A 236 -4.86 -0.44 -5.79
CA SER A 236 -4.41 0.82 -5.22
C SER A 236 -2.89 0.80 -5.09
N LEU A 237 -2.25 1.61 -5.93
CA LEU A 237 -0.81 1.77 -6.05
C LEU A 237 -0.43 3.17 -5.58
N GLY A 238 0.44 3.28 -4.58
CA GLY A 238 0.94 4.54 -4.03
C GLY A 238 2.42 4.74 -4.35
N ALA A 239 2.80 6.00 -4.53
CA ALA A 239 4.15 6.46 -4.85
C ALA A 239 4.80 5.90 -6.14
N VAL A 240 4.03 5.32 -7.07
CA VAL A 240 4.59 4.58 -8.21
C VAL A 240 5.04 5.49 -9.36
N GLU A 241 6.09 5.10 -10.09
CA GLU A 241 6.41 5.71 -11.38
C GLU A 241 5.58 5.03 -12.48
N PRO A 242 4.76 5.78 -13.24
CA PRO A 242 3.91 5.23 -14.28
C PRO A 242 4.74 4.97 -15.55
N ASP A 243 4.83 3.70 -15.96
CA ASP A 243 5.51 3.28 -17.17
C ASP A 243 4.61 2.46 -18.11
N ASP A 244 5.12 2.12 -19.29
CA ASP A 244 4.36 1.37 -20.28
C ASP A 244 4.05 -0.07 -19.82
N GLU A 245 4.85 -0.67 -18.92
CA GLU A 245 4.57 -2.00 -18.37
C GLU A 245 3.37 -1.97 -17.42
N LEU A 246 3.28 -0.96 -16.56
CA LEU A 246 2.14 -0.73 -15.69
C LEU A 246 0.87 -0.51 -16.50
N PHE A 247 0.88 0.40 -17.47
CA PHE A 247 -0.29 0.64 -18.31
C PHE A 247 -0.68 -0.58 -19.15
N GLY A 248 0.30 -1.33 -19.68
CA GLY A 248 0.07 -2.59 -20.37
C GLY A 248 -0.56 -3.66 -19.46
N THR A 249 -0.21 -3.66 -18.17
CA THR A 249 -0.80 -4.56 -17.18
C THR A 249 -2.23 -4.13 -16.81
N LEU A 250 -2.48 -2.83 -16.59
CA LEU A 250 -3.82 -2.29 -16.39
C LEU A 250 -4.74 -2.62 -17.57
N ALA A 251 -4.22 -2.59 -18.80
CA ALA A 251 -4.98 -2.92 -20.00
C ALA A 251 -5.50 -4.37 -19.98
N GLN A 252 -4.71 -5.32 -19.48
CA GLN A 252 -5.13 -6.72 -19.37
C GLN A 252 -6.11 -6.99 -18.21
N LEU A 253 -6.15 -6.10 -17.23
CA LEU A 253 -7.07 -6.15 -16.09
C LEU A 253 -8.34 -5.33 -16.31
N SER A 254 -8.42 -4.58 -17.42
CA SER A 254 -9.47 -3.61 -17.74
C SER A 254 -10.90 -4.12 -17.53
N GLU A 255 -11.21 -5.33 -18.00
CA GLU A 255 -12.52 -5.95 -17.92
C GLU A 255 -12.98 -6.32 -16.50
N ARG A 256 -12.12 -6.13 -15.48
CA ARG A 256 -12.36 -6.56 -14.10
C ARG A 256 -12.23 -5.42 -13.09
N LEU A 257 -11.36 -4.43 -13.36
CA LEU A 257 -11.10 -3.34 -12.44
C LEU A 257 -12.32 -2.43 -12.27
N GLU A 258 -12.77 -2.31 -11.01
CA GLU A 258 -13.84 -1.41 -10.58
C GLU A 258 -13.28 -0.20 -9.83
N VAL A 259 -12.22 -0.39 -9.06
CA VAL A 259 -11.60 0.69 -8.27
C VAL A 259 -10.11 0.71 -8.58
N VAL A 260 -9.62 1.85 -9.03
CA VAL A 260 -8.22 2.05 -9.35
C VAL A 260 -7.71 3.29 -8.63
N ARG A 261 -6.60 3.18 -7.91
CA ARG A 261 -5.87 4.31 -7.34
C ARG A 261 -4.43 4.25 -7.79
N LEU A 262 -3.97 5.31 -8.45
CA LEU A 262 -2.61 5.48 -8.95
C LEU A 262 -2.04 6.76 -8.33
N GLY A 263 -1.52 6.64 -7.12
CA GLY A 263 -0.64 7.63 -6.51
C GLY A 263 0.69 7.60 -7.26
N SER A 264 0.84 8.50 -8.22
CA SER A 264 2.01 8.60 -9.08
C SER A 264 3.02 9.61 -8.55
N THR A 265 4.32 9.32 -8.71
CA THR A 265 5.43 10.27 -8.48
C THR A 265 5.76 11.13 -9.71
N ALA A 266 5.22 10.79 -10.88
CA ALA A 266 5.36 11.54 -12.13
C ALA A 266 4.01 11.92 -12.76
N THR A 267 4.01 12.97 -13.57
CA THR A 267 2.80 13.42 -14.28
C THR A 267 2.49 12.54 -15.49
N PHE A 268 1.21 12.30 -15.79
CA PHE A 268 0.76 11.62 -17.00
C PHE A 268 -0.64 12.11 -17.43
N SER A 269 -0.93 11.99 -18.72
CA SER A 269 -2.22 12.32 -19.33
C SER A 269 -3.20 11.14 -19.25
N PRO A 270 -4.52 11.37 -19.14
CA PRO A 270 -5.54 10.31 -19.19
C PRO A 270 -5.48 9.46 -20.47
N THR A 271 -4.87 9.96 -21.55
CA THR A 271 -4.68 9.21 -22.81
C THR A 271 -3.83 7.95 -22.66
N LYS A 272 -3.01 7.86 -21.61
CA LYS A 272 -2.22 6.66 -21.27
C LYS A 272 -3.05 5.57 -20.59
N LEU A 273 -4.21 5.92 -20.01
CA LEU A 273 -5.06 4.92 -19.38
C LEU A 273 -5.74 4.02 -20.42
N PRO A 274 -5.75 2.70 -20.19
CA PRO A 274 -6.60 1.82 -20.97
C PRO A 274 -8.08 2.13 -20.72
N THR A 275 -8.95 1.68 -21.61
CA THR A 275 -10.40 1.70 -21.36
C THR A 275 -10.72 0.78 -20.18
N LEU A 276 -11.44 1.29 -19.17
CA LEU A 276 -11.83 0.55 -17.97
C LEU A 276 -13.37 0.48 -17.88
N PRO A 277 -14.04 -0.47 -18.57
CA PRO A 277 -15.50 -0.47 -18.73
C PRO A 277 -16.28 -0.68 -17.43
N LYS A 278 -15.67 -1.26 -16.40
CA LYS A 278 -16.30 -1.49 -15.09
C LYS A 278 -15.90 -0.48 -14.01
N LEU A 279 -15.13 0.54 -14.38
CA LEU A 279 -14.63 1.54 -13.46
C LEU A 279 -15.78 2.26 -12.74
N ARG A 280 -15.72 2.23 -11.41
CA ARG A 280 -16.60 2.94 -10.48
C ARG A 280 -15.87 4.07 -9.79
N GLN A 281 -14.57 3.92 -9.53
CA GLN A 281 -13.75 4.93 -8.88
C GLN A 281 -12.33 4.91 -9.42
N LEU A 282 -11.83 6.09 -9.79
CA LEU A 282 -10.44 6.33 -10.15
C LEU A 282 -9.86 7.45 -9.28
N SER A 283 -8.70 7.20 -8.68
CA SER A 283 -7.93 8.21 -7.95
C SER A 283 -6.56 8.32 -8.58
N VAL A 284 -6.17 9.51 -9.05
CA VAL A 284 -4.87 9.77 -9.68
C VAL A 284 -4.25 11.03 -9.10
N THR A 285 -2.92 11.06 -8.93
CA THR A 285 -2.24 12.28 -8.46
C THR A 285 -2.56 13.47 -9.38
N GLY A 286 -3.14 14.53 -8.80
CA GLY A 286 -3.64 15.71 -9.51
C GLY A 286 -2.52 16.69 -9.90
N TYR A 287 -1.68 16.33 -10.86
CA TYR A 287 -0.66 17.23 -11.41
C TYR A 287 -1.29 18.38 -12.22
N PRO A 288 -0.94 19.67 -11.97
CA PRO A 288 -1.54 20.80 -12.67
C PRO A 288 -1.38 20.77 -14.20
N GLU A 289 -0.31 20.16 -14.71
CA GLU A 289 0.05 20.09 -16.12
C GLU A 289 -1.04 19.46 -17.00
N HIS A 290 -1.79 18.50 -16.45
CA HIS A 290 -2.87 17.80 -17.17
C HIS A 290 -4.25 18.04 -16.55
N GLN A 291 -4.41 19.07 -15.71
CA GLN A 291 -5.65 19.32 -14.98
C GLN A 291 -6.88 19.37 -15.91
N ALA A 292 -6.81 20.16 -16.98
CA ALA A 292 -7.91 20.29 -17.92
C ALA A 292 -8.27 18.94 -18.57
N GLU A 293 -7.28 18.17 -19.04
CA GLU A 293 -7.49 16.86 -19.66
C GLU A 293 -8.16 15.87 -18.70
N TRP A 294 -7.69 15.82 -17.45
CA TRP A 294 -8.26 14.94 -16.42
C TRP A 294 -9.70 15.31 -16.07
N ILE A 295 -10.03 16.60 -16.01
CA ILE A 295 -11.39 17.07 -15.77
C ILE A 295 -12.30 16.72 -16.95
N GLU A 296 -11.86 16.93 -18.20
CA GLU A 296 -12.62 16.48 -19.39
C GLU A 296 -12.86 14.97 -19.40
N TYR A 297 -11.84 14.20 -19.04
CA TYR A 297 -11.94 12.76 -18.92
C TYR A 297 -12.99 12.37 -17.87
N ALA A 298 -12.96 12.98 -16.68
CA ALA A 298 -13.93 12.71 -15.63
C ALA A 298 -15.37 13.10 -16.03
N VAL A 299 -15.53 14.25 -16.70
CA VAL A 299 -16.84 14.73 -17.19
C VAL A 299 -17.42 13.83 -18.27
N SER A 300 -16.58 13.26 -19.13
CA SER A 300 -17.01 12.30 -20.17
C SER A 300 -17.31 10.89 -19.64
N HIS A 301 -16.93 10.59 -18.39
CA HIS A 301 -17.18 9.31 -17.72
C HIS A 301 -18.03 9.48 -16.46
N PRO A 302 -19.26 10.01 -16.57
CA PRO A 302 -20.03 10.39 -15.39
C PRO A 302 -20.25 9.20 -14.45
N HIS A 303 -20.38 7.97 -14.94
CA HIS A 303 -20.70 6.81 -14.10
C HIS A 303 -19.60 6.43 -13.08
N ALA A 304 -18.39 7.00 -13.18
CA ALA A 304 -17.29 6.79 -12.27
C ALA A 304 -16.99 8.02 -11.42
N HIS A 305 -16.58 7.80 -10.18
CA HIS A 305 -16.05 8.85 -9.31
C HIS A 305 -14.56 9.09 -9.57
N PHE A 306 -14.13 10.34 -9.62
CA PHE A 306 -12.73 10.72 -9.83
C PHE A 306 -12.19 11.52 -8.66
N GLU A 307 -10.99 11.18 -8.22
CA GLU A 307 -10.25 11.88 -7.17
C GLU A 307 -8.89 12.34 -7.69
N PHE A 308 -8.55 13.58 -7.35
CA PHE A 308 -7.30 14.21 -7.77
C PHE A 308 -6.51 14.69 -6.56
N PRO A 309 -6.01 13.80 -5.69
CA PRO A 309 -5.19 14.19 -4.54
C PRO A 309 -3.96 15.00 -4.96
N ALA A 310 -3.53 15.95 -4.13
CA ALA A 310 -2.31 16.70 -4.38
C ALA A 310 -1.08 15.76 -4.41
N PRO A 311 -0.05 16.07 -5.22
CA PRO A 311 1.23 15.38 -5.13
C PRO A 311 1.78 15.45 -3.71
N ALA A 312 2.29 14.33 -3.19
CA ALA A 312 2.96 14.31 -1.90
C ALA A 312 4.20 15.24 -1.97
N SER A 313 4.21 16.31 -1.19
CA SER A 313 5.21 17.38 -1.29
C SER A 313 6.60 16.99 -0.77
N ASP A 314 6.72 15.83 -0.11
CA ASP A 314 7.90 15.42 0.64
C ASP A 314 8.47 14.03 0.31
N GLU A 315 7.82 13.24 -0.54
CA GLU A 315 8.36 11.94 -0.95
C GLU A 315 9.41 12.12 -2.05
N PRO A 316 10.62 11.54 -1.88
CA PRO A 316 11.61 11.50 -2.96
C PRO A 316 11.08 10.62 -4.10
N SER A 317 11.20 11.07 -5.36
CA SER A 317 11.04 10.13 -6.48
C SER A 317 12.22 9.16 -6.47
N ALA A 318 11.96 7.89 -6.79
CA ALA A 318 12.98 6.85 -6.87
C ALA A 318 13.00 6.26 -8.27
N SER A 319 14.18 5.94 -8.78
CA SER A 319 14.39 5.25 -10.05
C SER A 319 15.57 4.30 -9.91
N VAL A 320 15.60 3.20 -10.66
CA VAL A 320 16.78 2.35 -10.73
C VAL A 320 17.82 3.06 -11.59
N GLN A 321 18.94 3.47 -10.99
CA GLN A 321 20.04 4.11 -11.71
C GLN A 321 20.86 3.09 -12.49
N GLU A 322 21.12 1.94 -11.87
CA GLU A 322 21.95 0.88 -12.39
C GLU A 322 21.73 -0.40 -11.58
N ILE A 323 21.86 -1.56 -12.21
CA ILE A 323 22.01 -2.85 -11.53
C ILE A 323 23.49 -3.22 -11.57
N TYR A 324 24.19 -3.09 -10.44
CA TYR A 324 25.63 -3.35 -10.32
C TYR A 324 25.86 -4.66 -9.57
N ARG A 325 26.40 -5.66 -10.28
CA ARG A 325 26.65 -7.02 -9.74
C ARG A 325 25.41 -7.68 -9.10
N GLY A 326 24.23 -7.45 -9.66
CA GLY A 326 22.98 -7.99 -9.14
C GLY A 326 22.37 -7.19 -7.98
N VAL A 327 23.01 -6.08 -7.57
CA VAL A 327 22.49 -5.16 -6.56
C VAL A 327 22.01 -3.88 -7.24
N ASP A 328 20.81 -3.44 -6.90
CA ASP A 328 20.27 -2.20 -7.43
C ASP A 328 20.87 -0.98 -6.74
N ILE A 329 21.32 -0.02 -7.55
CA ILE A 329 21.63 1.32 -7.09
C ILE A 329 20.43 2.20 -7.45
N LEU A 330 19.72 2.66 -6.43
CA LEU A 330 18.55 3.52 -6.55
C LEU A 330 19.00 4.97 -6.63
N ARG A 331 18.48 5.73 -7.58
CA ARG A 331 18.57 7.19 -7.62
C ARG A 331 17.33 7.78 -6.99
N LEU A 332 17.54 8.57 -5.96
CA LEU A 332 16.52 9.26 -5.18
C LEU A 332 16.62 10.75 -5.46
N GLN A 333 15.53 11.37 -5.88
CA GLN A 333 15.49 12.80 -6.14
C GLN A 333 14.43 13.46 -5.27
N LYS A 334 14.90 14.35 -4.39
CA LYS A 334 14.03 15.25 -3.61
C LYS A 334 14.36 16.69 -3.97
N ARG A 335 13.44 17.35 -4.67
CA ARG A 335 13.63 18.72 -5.22
C ARG A 335 14.89 18.77 -6.10
N ARG A 336 15.91 19.53 -5.69
CA ARG A 336 17.20 19.68 -6.40
C ARG A 336 18.31 18.75 -5.87
N LYS A 337 18.03 17.97 -4.83
CA LYS A 337 19.01 17.04 -4.25
C LYS A 337 18.81 15.66 -4.86
N VAL A 338 19.91 15.10 -5.35
CA VAL A 338 19.99 13.72 -5.82
C VAL A 338 20.87 12.95 -4.84
N GLU A 339 20.42 11.77 -4.46
CA GLU A 339 21.13 10.81 -3.63
C GLU A 339 21.03 9.43 -4.28
N PHE A 340 22.06 8.61 -4.11
CA PHE A 340 22.06 7.23 -4.55
C PHE A 340 22.01 6.33 -3.33
N THR A 341 21.28 5.22 -3.39
CA THR A 341 21.11 4.32 -2.25
C THR A 341 21.08 2.87 -2.69
N ILE A 342 21.66 2.01 -1.86
CA ILE A 342 21.55 0.56 -1.94
C ILE A 342 20.64 0.12 -0.79
N GLU A 343 19.65 -0.71 -1.10
CA GLU A 343 18.78 -1.38 -0.13
C GLU A 343 18.61 -2.82 -0.60
N ALA A 344 19.55 -3.68 -0.21
CA ALA A 344 19.57 -5.07 -0.64
C ALA A 344 20.14 -5.98 0.45
N ASP A 345 19.73 -7.24 0.43
CA ASP A 345 20.43 -8.30 1.12
C ASP A 345 21.70 -8.66 0.34
N VAL A 346 22.81 -8.03 0.69
CA VAL A 346 24.11 -8.26 0.05
C VAL A 346 24.83 -9.44 0.69
N ALA A 347 24.52 -9.76 1.94
CA ALA A 347 25.06 -10.92 2.64
C ALA A 347 24.76 -12.23 1.91
N SER A 348 23.52 -12.45 1.46
CA SER A 348 23.18 -13.66 0.68
C SER A 348 23.84 -13.73 -0.70
N LEU A 349 24.32 -12.60 -1.23
CA LEU A 349 25.04 -12.53 -2.50
C LEU A 349 26.56 -12.79 -2.36
N ARG A 350 27.10 -12.74 -1.13
CA ARG A 350 28.53 -12.96 -0.87
C ARG A 350 28.81 -14.46 -0.73
N GLU A 351 29.46 -15.04 -1.72
CA GLU A 351 29.83 -16.46 -1.71
C GLU A 351 30.61 -16.84 -0.44
N GLY A 352 30.11 -17.84 0.28
CA GLY A 352 30.79 -18.40 1.46
C GLY A 352 30.75 -17.51 2.71
N TYR A 353 29.92 -16.47 2.75
CA TYR A 353 29.71 -15.63 3.92
C TYR A 353 28.58 -16.18 4.79
N ASP A 354 28.84 -16.27 6.10
CA ASP A 354 27.92 -16.76 7.13
C ASP A 354 27.42 -15.64 8.05
N GLY A 355 27.83 -14.38 7.81
CA GLY A 355 27.40 -13.21 8.56
C GLY A 355 26.12 -12.55 8.01
N SER A 356 25.63 -11.57 8.74
CA SER A 356 24.44 -10.77 8.41
C SER A 356 24.78 -9.47 7.66
N ASN A 357 23.77 -8.78 7.11
CA ASN A 357 23.97 -7.43 6.56
C ASN A 357 24.41 -6.41 7.61
N GLY A 358 24.08 -6.62 8.89
CA GLY A 358 24.59 -5.81 10.00
C GLY A 358 26.09 -5.99 10.21
N ASP A 359 26.58 -7.22 10.11
CA ASP A 359 28.02 -7.52 10.21
C ASP A 359 28.79 -6.89 9.03
N LEU A 360 28.23 -6.96 7.81
CA LEU A 360 28.77 -6.25 6.65
C LEU A 360 28.81 -4.74 6.88
N GLU A 361 27.75 -4.15 7.42
CA GLU A 361 27.71 -2.72 7.71
C GLU A 361 28.84 -2.30 8.68
N ASP A 362 29.04 -3.09 9.74
CA ASP A 362 30.09 -2.87 10.74
C ASP A 362 31.50 -3.08 10.16
N GLU A 363 31.69 -4.03 9.23
CA GLU A 363 32.94 -4.21 8.46
C GLU A 363 33.21 -3.02 7.52
N LEU A 364 32.17 -2.50 6.86
CA LEU A 364 32.29 -1.49 5.79
C LEU A 364 32.43 -0.06 6.32
N ARG A 365 31.80 0.28 7.45
CA ARG A 365 31.90 1.60 8.10
C ARG A 365 33.36 2.06 8.31
N PRO A 366 34.27 1.26 8.90
CA PRO A 366 35.68 1.65 9.06
C PRO A 366 36.42 1.73 7.72
N LEU A 367 36.16 0.82 6.78
CA LEU A 367 36.77 0.85 5.45
C LEU A 367 36.39 2.13 4.68
N ALA A 368 35.12 2.55 4.76
CA ALA A 368 34.64 3.77 4.12
C ALA A 368 35.34 5.01 4.71
N ARG A 369 35.55 5.03 6.03
CA ARG A 369 36.30 6.11 6.71
C ARG A 369 37.75 6.15 6.24
N GLN A 370 38.42 5.00 6.11
CA GLN A 370 39.79 4.91 5.62
C GLN A 370 39.90 5.37 4.16
N ALA A 371 38.95 4.97 3.32
CA ALA A 371 38.87 5.39 1.91
C ALA A 371 38.35 6.83 1.71
N LYS A 372 38.04 7.57 2.79
CA LYS A 372 37.45 8.92 2.78
C LYS A 372 36.13 9.02 2.00
N MET A 373 35.40 7.92 1.93
CA MET A 373 34.08 7.82 1.32
C MET A 373 33.02 8.44 2.25
N LYS A 374 32.11 9.23 1.69
CA LYS A 374 30.99 9.82 2.45
C LYS A 374 29.73 8.96 2.26
N VAL A 375 29.59 7.95 3.10
CA VAL A 375 28.43 7.05 3.11
C VAL A 375 27.56 7.35 4.32
N ARG A 376 26.25 7.46 4.10
CA ARG A 376 25.23 7.44 5.15
C ARG A 376 24.71 6.01 5.26
N TRP A 377 24.74 5.46 6.47
CA TRP A 377 24.30 4.10 6.73
C TRP A 377 22.90 4.12 7.36
N GLY A 378 22.01 3.27 6.86
CA GLY A 378 20.72 2.98 7.48
C GLY A 378 20.80 1.67 8.26
N SER A 379 20.11 1.58 9.40
CA SER A 379 20.06 0.36 10.20
C SER A 379 18.75 -0.37 9.92
N GLU A 380 18.85 -1.49 9.21
CA GLU A 380 17.77 -2.46 9.01
C GLU A 380 18.32 -3.86 9.31
N ALA A 381 17.55 -4.69 10.02
CA ALA A 381 18.05 -5.96 10.57
C ALA A 381 18.54 -6.94 9.47
N ASP A 382 17.91 -6.89 8.29
CA ASP A 382 18.09 -7.88 7.22
C ASP A 382 18.52 -7.26 5.88
N THR A 383 18.71 -5.94 5.82
CA THR A 383 19.02 -5.21 4.57
C THR A 383 20.25 -4.33 4.78
N LEU A 384 21.23 -4.38 3.87
CA LEU A 384 22.30 -3.39 3.86
C LEU A 384 21.76 -2.10 3.23
N VAL A 385 21.63 -1.05 4.05
CA VAL A 385 21.19 0.27 3.61
C VAL A 385 22.35 1.26 3.60
N ALA A 386 22.76 1.70 2.40
CA ALA A 386 23.87 2.62 2.23
C ALA A 386 23.56 3.70 1.19
N SER A 387 23.69 4.97 1.58
CA SER A 387 23.39 6.12 0.71
C SER A 387 24.61 7.02 0.49
N ALA A 388 24.76 7.56 -0.73
CA ALA A 388 25.86 8.42 -1.14
C ALA A 388 25.42 9.52 -2.13
N SER A 389 26.26 10.53 -2.34
CA SER A 389 26.01 11.61 -3.31
C SER A 389 26.26 11.21 -4.77
N ASP A 390 26.92 10.09 -5.00
CA ASP A 390 27.35 9.62 -6.31
C ASP A 390 27.28 8.09 -6.41
N VAL A 391 27.08 7.61 -7.64
CA VAL A 391 26.95 6.18 -7.96
C VAL A 391 28.25 5.41 -7.68
N ALA A 392 29.41 6.04 -7.87
CA ALA A 392 30.71 5.39 -7.71
C ALA A 392 30.95 4.93 -6.27
N THR A 393 30.54 5.75 -5.29
CA THR A 393 30.58 5.38 -3.87
C THR A 393 29.68 4.19 -3.57
N CYS A 394 28.47 4.12 -4.14
CA CYS A 394 27.59 2.94 -4.01
C CYS A 394 28.24 1.69 -4.62
N ARG A 395 28.80 1.78 -5.83
CA ARG A 395 29.54 0.65 -6.45
C ARG A 395 30.69 0.16 -5.56
N TRP A 396 31.44 1.10 -4.97
CA TRP A 396 32.51 0.77 -4.02
C TRP A 396 31.98 0.01 -2.80
N VAL A 397 30.86 0.43 -2.21
CA VAL A 397 30.22 -0.29 -1.10
C VAL A 397 29.87 -1.72 -1.52
N ILE A 398 29.26 -1.92 -2.69
CA ILE A 398 28.91 -3.25 -3.22
C ILE A 398 30.16 -4.11 -3.44
N ASP A 399 31.22 -3.56 -4.04
CA ASP A 399 32.47 -4.29 -4.29
C ASP A 399 33.11 -4.76 -2.98
N GLN A 400 33.20 -3.88 -1.98
CA GLN A 400 33.75 -4.23 -0.67
C GLN A 400 32.87 -5.25 0.05
N ALA A 401 31.54 -5.07 0.03
CA ALA A 401 30.59 -5.97 0.66
C ALA A 401 30.68 -7.39 0.07
N LEU A 402 30.87 -7.51 -1.24
CA LEU A 402 31.05 -8.80 -1.92
C LEU A 402 32.49 -9.35 -1.84
N GLY A 403 33.39 -8.71 -1.07
CA GLY A 403 34.78 -9.15 -0.91
C GLY A 403 35.62 -9.04 -2.19
N ARG A 404 35.22 -8.20 -3.15
CA ARG A 404 35.91 -8.02 -4.43
C ARG A 404 36.85 -6.83 -4.35
N GLN A 405 38.13 -7.03 -4.65
CA GLN A 405 39.08 -5.93 -4.75
C GLN A 405 38.67 -4.99 -5.89
N THR A 406 38.48 -3.70 -5.58
CA THR A 406 38.36 -2.65 -6.59
C THR A 406 39.70 -2.50 -7.29
N HIS A 407 39.83 -3.00 -8.52
CA HIS A 407 40.90 -2.56 -9.41
C HIS A 407 40.58 -1.12 -9.83
N SER A 408 41.12 -0.16 -9.09
CA SER A 408 41.22 1.22 -9.50
C SER A 408 42.15 1.30 -10.72
N GLY A 409 41.56 1.60 -11.88
CA GLY A 409 42.27 2.16 -13.03
C GLY A 409 42.34 3.66 -12.92
#